data_AF-A0A1D2J2R8-F1
#
_entry.id   AF-A0A1D2J2R8-F1
#
_cell.length_a   1.000
_cell.length_b   1.000
_cell.length_c   1.000
_cell.angle_alpha   90.00
_cell.angle_beta   90.00
_cell.angle_gamma   90.00
#
_symmetry.space_group_name_H-M   'P 1'
#
loop_
_entity.id
_entity.type
_entity.pdbx_description
1 polymer ?
#
loop_
_entity_poly.entity_id
_entity_poly.type
_entity_poly.pdbx_seq_one_letter_code
_entity_poly.pdbx_strand_id
1 'polypeptide(L)'
;TTGFGLTGLATLDMLSKLQVPRPHRVDLIFLDTLHHFPETLSLLDRVRRHYPSTNIHVYKPADASTSDDFAAQYGPTLWESNDQLYDWVAKVEPAQRAYRELAVGAVLTGRRRSQGGKRGDLDIIELDEAGLIKINPLANWSFAQVKEYIAANRVPYNELLDRGYKSVGDWHSTQPVRDTEDERAGRWRGQPKTECGIHNPRSRYAQFLREQELKRQAEALSQALEVGGC
;
A
#
# COMPACT_ATOMS: atom_id res chain seq x y z
N THR A 1 1.63 -6.37 4.39
CA THR A 1 2.15 -5.17 3.68
C THR A 1 1.87 -3.95 4.52
N THR A 2 2.84 -3.06 4.68
CA THR A 2 2.67 -1.85 5.49
C THR A 2 3.29 -0.64 4.79
N GLY A 3 2.68 0.54 5.00
CA GLY A 3 3.30 1.84 4.70
C GLY A 3 3.86 2.52 5.97
N PHE A 4 4.09 1.73 7.03
CA PHE A 4 4.51 2.20 8.36
C PHE A 4 3.57 3.23 9.02
N GLY A 5 2.28 3.21 8.67
CA GLY A 5 1.26 3.89 9.46
C GLY A 5 1.10 3.26 10.84
N LEU A 6 0.64 4.02 11.83
CA LEU A 6 0.59 3.60 13.24
C LEU A 6 -0.09 2.25 13.45
N THR A 7 -1.18 1.97 12.74
CA THR A 7 -1.88 0.68 12.84
C THR A 7 -1.00 -0.49 12.38
N GLY A 8 -0.28 -0.33 11.28
CA GLY A 8 0.64 -1.36 10.80
C GLY A 8 1.81 -1.58 11.75
N LEU A 9 2.30 -0.51 12.39
CA LEU A 9 3.35 -0.58 13.41
C LEU A 9 2.87 -1.29 14.68
N ALA A 10 1.65 -1.00 15.15
CA ALA A 10 1.05 -1.71 16.27
C ALA A 10 0.91 -3.22 15.97
N THR A 11 0.43 -3.58 14.78
CA THR A 11 0.37 -4.98 14.34
C THR A 11 1.75 -5.63 14.31
N LEU A 12 2.78 -4.94 13.79
CA LEU A 12 4.15 -5.45 13.76
C LEU A 12 4.67 -5.74 15.18
N ASP A 13 4.47 -4.80 16.10
CA ASP A 13 4.90 -4.94 17.48
C ASP A 13 4.20 -6.13 18.17
N MET A 14 2.89 -6.24 18.00
CA MET A 14 2.10 -7.40 18.49
C MET A 14 2.66 -8.71 17.94
N LEU A 15 2.90 -8.79 16.62
CA LEU A 15 3.48 -9.98 15.98
C LEU A 15 4.85 -10.34 16.56
N SER A 16 5.72 -9.35 16.80
CA SER A 16 7.05 -9.62 17.36
C SER A 16 7.01 -10.22 18.77
N LYS A 17 5.92 -9.99 19.51
CA LYS A 17 5.70 -10.50 20.87
C LYS A 17 5.11 -11.90 20.91
N LEU A 18 4.52 -12.39 19.81
CA LEU A 18 3.84 -13.69 19.75
C LEU A 18 4.77 -14.92 19.80
N GLN A 19 6.08 -14.75 19.99
CA GLN A 19 7.07 -15.83 20.13
C GLN A 19 6.94 -16.97 19.09
N VAL A 20 6.56 -16.64 17.85
CA VAL A 20 6.41 -17.65 16.79
C VAL A 20 7.79 -18.11 16.31
N PRO A 21 8.09 -19.42 16.30
CA PRO A 21 9.37 -19.93 15.80
C PRO A 21 9.47 -19.76 14.27
N ARG A 22 10.70 -19.61 13.76
CA ARG A 22 10.94 -19.70 12.31
C ARG A 22 10.68 -21.15 11.82
N PRO A 23 10.22 -21.34 10.57
CA PRO A 23 9.98 -20.33 9.53
C PRO A 23 8.61 -19.65 9.62
N HIS A 24 7.79 -19.92 10.63
CA HIS A 24 6.39 -19.48 10.71
C HIS A 24 6.19 -18.01 11.10
N ARG A 25 7.26 -17.20 11.16
CA ARG A 25 7.16 -15.77 11.45
C ARG A 25 6.54 -15.04 10.27
N VAL A 26 5.77 -14.01 10.57
CA VAL A 26 5.16 -13.16 9.54
C VAL A 26 6.21 -12.16 9.04
N ASP A 27 6.56 -12.28 7.77
CA ASP A 27 7.42 -11.34 7.07
C ASP A 27 6.69 -10.02 6.76
N LEU A 28 7.44 -8.94 6.64
CA LEU A 28 6.93 -7.61 6.34
C LEU A 28 7.28 -7.23 4.90
N ILE A 29 6.28 -6.74 4.17
CA ILE A 29 6.46 -6.17 2.83
C ILE A 29 6.25 -4.67 2.94
N PHE A 30 7.26 -3.91 2.52
CA PHE A 30 7.22 -2.46 2.32
C PHE A 30 7.33 -2.16 0.82
N LEU A 31 6.45 -1.28 0.34
CA LEU A 31 6.47 -0.83 -1.05
C LEU A 31 7.10 0.57 -1.07
N ASP A 32 8.33 0.64 -1.55
CA ASP A 32 9.01 1.90 -1.77
C ASP A 32 8.57 2.46 -3.11
N THR A 33 7.67 3.45 -3.06
CA THR A 33 7.11 4.11 -4.24
C THR A 33 8.13 5.01 -4.93
N LEU A 34 9.32 5.21 -4.34
CA LEU A 34 10.33 6.21 -4.71
C LEU A 34 9.89 7.67 -4.46
N HIS A 35 8.72 7.86 -3.84
CA HIS A 35 8.12 9.17 -3.55
C HIS A 35 7.68 9.29 -2.09
N HIS A 36 8.24 8.46 -1.20
CA HIS A 36 8.02 8.58 0.24
C HIS A 36 8.70 9.83 0.80
N PHE A 37 8.20 10.33 1.93
CA PHE A 37 8.97 11.28 2.74
C PHE A 37 10.28 10.65 3.24
N PRO A 38 11.37 11.43 3.35
CA PRO A 38 12.61 10.96 3.98
C PRO A 38 12.37 10.41 5.40
N GLU A 39 11.44 10.98 6.16
CA GLU A 39 11.06 10.53 7.49
C GLU A 39 10.47 9.11 7.50
N THR A 40 9.76 8.71 6.44
CA THR A 40 9.24 7.34 6.28
C THR A 40 10.37 6.34 6.02
N LEU A 41 11.38 6.73 5.23
CA LEU A 41 12.55 5.90 4.98
C LEU A 41 13.45 5.79 6.22
N SER A 42 13.65 6.91 6.92
CA SER A 42 14.33 6.91 8.23
C SER A 42 13.60 6.02 9.25
N LEU A 43 12.26 6.01 9.23
CA LEU A 43 11.47 5.10 10.06
C LEU A 43 11.69 3.62 9.67
N LEU A 44 11.77 3.27 8.38
CA LEU A 44 12.10 1.92 7.94
C LEU A 44 13.40 1.43 8.59
N ASP A 45 14.45 2.26 8.62
CA ASP A 45 15.73 1.92 9.23
C ASP A 45 15.65 1.82 10.77
N ARG A 46 14.81 2.64 11.42
CA ARG A 46 14.53 2.49 12.86
C ARG A 46 13.78 1.19 13.14
N VAL A 47 12.78 0.83 12.33
CA VAL A 47 12.00 -0.40 12.46
C VAL A 47 12.89 -1.63 12.28
N ARG A 48 13.80 -1.65 11.29
CA ARG A 48 14.79 -2.73 11.10
C ARG A 48 15.64 -2.96 12.35
N ARG A 49 16.11 -1.88 12.98
CA ARG A 49 16.93 -1.94 14.20
C ARG A 49 16.12 -2.36 15.42
N HIS A 50 14.89 -1.89 15.53
CA HIS A 50 14.01 -2.17 16.67
C HIS A 50 13.46 -3.60 16.64
N TYR A 51 13.19 -4.15 15.44
CA TYR A 51 12.67 -5.49 15.23
C TYR A 51 13.64 -6.35 14.38
N PRO A 52 14.86 -6.67 14.88
CA PRO A 52 15.91 -7.31 14.07
C PRO A 52 15.58 -8.74 13.65
N SER A 53 14.57 -9.35 14.28
CA SER A 53 14.12 -10.71 13.97
C SER A 53 13.05 -10.77 12.89
N THR A 54 12.50 -9.62 12.48
CA THR A 54 11.51 -9.47 11.42
C THR A 54 12.21 -9.28 10.07
N ASN A 55 11.88 -10.13 9.10
CA ASN A 55 12.35 -9.94 7.74
C ASN A 55 11.52 -8.87 7.03
N ILE A 56 12.18 -7.89 6.41
CA ILE A 56 11.54 -6.77 5.72
C ILE A 56 11.93 -6.78 4.25
N HIS A 57 10.99 -7.20 3.40
CA HIS A 57 11.10 -7.16 1.95
C HIS A 57 10.72 -5.79 1.44
N VAL A 58 11.59 -5.18 0.63
CA VAL A 58 11.34 -3.88 0.00
C VAL A 58 11.15 -4.08 -1.49
N TYR A 59 9.99 -3.71 -1.99
CA TYR A 59 9.66 -3.74 -3.41
C TYR A 59 9.53 -2.33 -3.96
N LYS A 60 10.09 -2.12 -5.14
CA LYS A 60 10.11 -0.86 -5.90
C LYS A 60 9.39 -1.06 -7.25
N PRO A 61 9.05 0.02 -7.97
CA PRO A 61 8.69 -0.05 -9.39
C PRO A 61 9.65 -0.96 -10.17
N ALA A 62 9.12 -1.81 -11.07
CA ALA A 62 9.94 -2.79 -11.77
C ALA A 62 11.09 -2.16 -12.59
N ASP A 63 10.82 -0.99 -13.18
CA ASP A 63 11.71 -0.33 -14.13
C ASP A 63 12.43 0.90 -13.52
N ALA A 64 12.41 1.08 -12.20
CA ALA A 64 13.05 2.23 -11.54
C ALA A 64 13.59 1.88 -10.15
N SER A 65 14.82 2.33 -9.85
CA SER A 65 15.44 2.15 -8.53
C SER A 65 15.48 3.44 -7.69
N THR A 66 15.41 4.59 -8.35
CA THR A 66 15.43 5.94 -7.76
C THR A 66 14.29 6.82 -8.32
N SER A 67 13.98 7.92 -7.63
CA SER A 67 13.01 8.91 -8.13
C SER A 67 13.40 9.48 -9.50
N ASP A 68 14.70 9.60 -9.76
CA ASP A 68 15.22 10.13 -11.02
C ASP A 68 15.02 9.13 -12.16
N ASP A 69 15.26 7.82 -11.91
CA ASP A 69 14.93 6.76 -12.88
C ASP A 69 13.43 6.77 -13.21
N PHE A 70 12.60 6.90 -12.17
CA PHE A 70 11.15 6.94 -12.34
C PHE A 70 10.71 8.15 -13.18
N ALA A 71 11.29 9.32 -12.91
CA ALA A 71 11.01 10.54 -13.66
C ALA A 71 11.50 10.45 -15.11
N ALA A 72 12.64 9.80 -15.35
CA ALA A 72 13.15 9.57 -16.71
C ALA A 72 12.23 8.64 -17.51
N GLN A 73 11.67 7.61 -16.88
CA GLN A 73 10.81 6.62 -17.53
C GLN A 73 9.37 7.11 -17.75
N TYR A 74 8.78 7.80 -16.76
CA TYR A 74 7.35 8.13 -16.76
C TYR A 74 7.04 9.63 -16.70
N GLY A 75 8.06 10.48 -16.63
CA GLY A 75 7.94 11.92 -16.45
C GLY A 75 7.98 12.34 -14.97
N PRO A 76 8.36 13.60 -14.69
CA PRO A 76 8.67 14.06 -13.34
C PRO A 76 7.46 14.21 -12.42
N THR A 77 6.24 14.26 -12.96
CA THR A 77 5.00 14.48 -12.20
C THR A 77 3.88 13.53 -12.64
N LEU A 78 4.19 12.24 -12.85
CA LEU A 78 3.21 11.25 -13.33
C LEU A 78 1.92 11.19 -12.49
N TRP A 79 2.00 11.47 -11.18
CA TRP A 79 0.84 11.51 -10.29
C TRP A 79 -0.16 12.64 -10.65
N GLU A 80 0.28 13.70 -11.32
CA GLU A 80 -0.58 14.77 -11.83
C GLU A 80 -1.13 14.45 -13.21
N SER A 81 -0.27 13.97 -14.12
CA SER A 81 -0.65 13.73 -15.52
C SER A 81 -1.47 12.45 -15.70
N ASN A 82 -1.21 11.41 -14.90
CA ASN A 82 -1.92 10.14 -14.96
C ASN A 82 -1.85 9.38 -13.62
N ASP A 83 -2.68 9.79 -12.64
CA ASP A 83 -2.78 9.17 -11.30
C ASP A 83 -3.03 7.65 -11.35
N GLN A 84 -3.76 7.15 -12.35
CA GLN A 84 -4.05 5.72 -12.48
C GLN A 84 -2.80 4.93 -12.87
N LEU A 85 -2.01 5.45 -13.81
CA LEU A 85 -0.74 4.84 -14.19
C LEU A 85 0.25 4.93 -13.02
N TYR A 86 0.33 6.07 -12.35
CA TYR A 86 1.15 6.22 -11.14
C TYR A 86 0.82 5.19 -10.07
N ASP A 87 -0.46 5.05 -9.69
CA ASP A 87 -0.86 4.04 -8.70
C ASP A 87 -0.53 2.62 -9.16
N TRP A 88 -0.60 2.33 -10.46
CA TRP A 88 -0.21 1.03 -10.98
C TRP A 88 1.29 0.77 -10.82
N VAL A 89 2.13 1.59 -11.45
CA VAL A 89 3.58 1.35 -11.53
C VAL A 89 4.27 1.53 -10.17
N ALA A 90 3.80 2.47 -9.35
CA ALA A 90 4.44 2.77 -8.07
C ALA A 90 3.96 1.88 -6.93
N LYS A 91 2.77 1.27 -7.04
CA LYS A 91 2.11 0.63 -5.90
C LYS A 91 1.50 -0.73 -6.20
N VAL A 92 0.64 -0.81 -7.21
CA VAL A 92 -0.13 -2.05 -7.47
C VAL A 92 0.76 -3.14 -8.08
N GLU A 93 1.53 -2.82 -9.13
CA GLU A 93 2.44 -3.79 -9.76
C GLU A 93 3.48 -4.30 -8.75
N PRO A 94 4.19 -3.45 -7.98
CA PRO A 94 5.16 -3.93 -7.00
C PRO A 94 4.52 -4.78 -5.91
N ALA A 95 3.29 -4.47 -5.47
CA ALA A 95 2.56 -5.29 -4.51
C ALA A 95 2.24 -6.67 -5.08
N GLN A 96 1.68 -6.73 -6.29
CA GLN A 96 1.32 -7.98 -6.94
C GLN A 96 2.54 -8.85 -7.19
N ARG A 97 3.66 -8.24 -7.64
CA ARG A 97 4.92 -8.94 -7.82
C ARG A 97 5.47 -9.49 -6.51
N ALA A 98 5.45 -8.69 -5.44
CA ALA A 98 5.84 -9.16 -4.10
C ALA A 98 5.02 -10.37 -3.64
N TYR A 99 3.70 -10.33 -3.84
CA TYR A 99 2.83 -11.44 -3.43
C TYR A 99 3.11 -12.72 -4.22
N ARG A 100 3.38 -12.62 -5.52
CA ARG A 100 3.75 -13.80 -6.33
C ARG A 100 5.10 -14.37 -5.94
N GLU A 101 6.13 -13.53 -5.88
CA GLU A 101 7.52 -13.96 -5.62
C GLU A 101 7.68 -14.56 -4.22
N LEU A 102 6.95 -14.02 -3.22
CA LEU A 102 6.97 -14.51 -1.85
C LEU A 102 5.87 -15.54 -1.55
N ALA A 103 5.13 -16.00 -2.57
CA ALA A 103 4.02 -16.95 -2.45
C ALA A 103 3.00 -16.60 -1.33
N VAL A 104 2.59 -15.33 -1.28
CA VAL A 104 1.72 -14.79 -0.22
C VAL A 104 0.27 -15.22 -0.42
N GLY A 105 -0.24 -16.06 0.48
CA GLY A 105 -1.67 -16.42 0.52
C GLY A 105 -2.54 -15.50 1.38
N ALA A 106 -1.93 -14.80 2.36
CA ALA A 106 -2.64 -13.87 3.24
C ALA A 106 -1.78 -12.68 3.63
N VAL A 107 -2.40 -11.50 3.80
CA VAL A 107 -1.72 -10.27 4.18
C VAL A 107 -2.46 -9.55 5.31
N LEU A 108 -1.72 -9.16 6.34
CA LEU A 108 -2.22 -8.23 7.34
C LEU A 108 -2.16 -6.80 6.81
N THR A 109 -3.23 -6.03 7.02
CA THR A 109 -3.29 -4.61 6.64
C THR A 109 -3.51 -3.71 7.87
N GLY A 110 -3.13 -2.43 7.74
CA GLY A 110 -3.35 -1.40 8.75
C GLY A 110 -4.66 -0.62 8.58
N ARG A 111 -5.66 -1.17 7.89
CA ARG A 111 -6.97 -0.51 7.70
C ARG A 111 -7.83 -0.65 8.96
N ARG A 112 -8.59 0.40 9.29
CA ARG A 112 -9.53 0.43 10.42
C ARG A 112 -10.84 1.10 10.03
N ARG A 113 -11.95 0.71 10.67
CA ARG A 113 -13.28 1.32 10.44
C ARG A 113 -13.32 2.80 10.79
N SER A 114 -12.63 3.18 11.87
CA SER A 114 -12.53 4.56 12.32
C SER A 114 -11.83 5.51 11.35
N GLN A 115 -11.22 5.00 10.27
CA GLN A 115 -10.60 5.82 9.23
C GLN A 115 -11.62 6.39 8.23
N GLY A 116 -12.89 5.97 8.32
CA GLY A 116 -14.00 6.54 7.56
C GLY A 116 -14.00 6.18 6.07
N GLY A 117 -14.85 6.87 5.31
CA GLY A 117 -15.06 6.61 3.88
C GLY A 117 -15.42 5.16 3.61
N LYS A 118 -14.79 4.56 2.59
CA LYS A 118 -14.99 3.14 2.24
C LYS A 118 -14.51 2.15 3.31
N ARG A 119 -13.80 2.61 4.34
CA ARG A 119 -13.32 1.73 5.42
C ARG A 119 -14.34 1.54 6.53
N GLY A 120 -15.41 2.36 6.60
CA GLY A 120 -16.41 2.28 7.67
C GLY A 120 -17.02 0.88 7.84
N ASP A 121 -17.27 0.20 6.71
CA ASP A 121 -17.92 -1.12 6.65
C ASP A 121 -16.92 -2.26 6.40
N LEU A 122 -15.65 -2.04 6.72
CA LEU A 122 -14.57 -2.98 6.43
C LEU A 122 -14.70 -4.28 7.23
N ASP A 123 -14.61 -5.43 6.58
CA ASP A 123 -14.57 -6.73 7.24
C ASP A 123 -13.21 -7.01 7.90
N ILE A 124 -13.20 -7.85 8.93
CA ILE A 124 -11.94 -8.29 9.55
C ILE A 124 -11.16 -9.18 8.58
N ILE A 125 -11.85 -10.02 7.81
CA ILE A 125 -11.27 -10.88 6.79
C ILE A 125 -11.95 -10.56 5.46
N GLU A 126 -11.17 -10.19 4.46
CA GLU A 126 -11.61 -9.94 3.09
C GLU A 126 -10.90 -10.93 2.16
N LEU A 127 -11.54 -11.32 1.05
CA LEU A 127 -10.92 -12.05 -0.04
C LEU A 127 -10.91 -11.13 -1.26
N ASP A 128 -9.74 -10.92 -1.88
CA ASP A 128 -9.71 -10.17 -3.14
C ASP A 128 -9.89 -11.05 -4.37
N GLU A 129 -10.11 -10.43 -5.53
CA GLU A 129 -10.38 -11.14 -6.78
C GLU A 129 -9.22 -12.04 -7.23
N ALA A 130 -7.99 -11.79 -6.75
CA ALA A 130 -6.82 -12.60 -7.04
C ALA A 130 -6.68 -13.80 -6.06
N GLY A 131 -7.61 -13.95 -5.12
CA GLY A 131 -7.59 -15.00 -4.10
C GLY A 131 -6.73 -14.68 -2.88
N LEU A 132 -6.21 -13.46 -2.74
CA LEU A 132 -5.42 -13.05 -1.59
C LEU A 132 -6.34 -12.74 -0.40
N ILE A 133 -6.07 -13.38 0.74
CA ILE A 133 -6.79 -13.10 1.99
C ILE A 133 -6.20 -11.82 2.61
N LYS A 134 -7.04 -10.82 2.87
CA LYS A 134 -6.67 -9.60 3.61
C LYS A 134 -7.25 -9.67 5.00
N ILE A 135 -6.41 -9.48 6.01
CA ILE A 135 -6.81 -9.52 7.42
C ILE A 135 -6.55 -8.14 8.03
N ASN A 136 -7.57 -7.59 8.67
CA ASN A 136 -7.54 -6.29 9.31
C ASN A 136 -7.65 -6.47 10.83
N PRO A 137 -6.56 -6.89 11.52
CA PRO A 137 -6.62 -7.31 12.92
C PRO A 137 -7.07 -6.19 13.86
N LEU A 138 -6.83 -4.93 13.46
CA LEU A 138 -7.19 -3.74 14.22
C LEU A 138 -8.39 -3.00 13.62
N ALA A 139 -9.26 -3.69 12.87
CA ALA A 139 -10.42 -3.10 12.20
C ALA A 139 -11.30 -2.27 13.15
N ASN A 140 -11.45 -2.74 14.40
CA ASN A 140 -12.29 -2.13 15.44
C ASN A 140 -11.57 -1.09 16.31
N TRP A 141 -10.27 -0.85 16.11
CA TRP A 141 -9.54 0.10 16.93
C TRP A 141 -9.75 1.54 16.44
N SER A 142 -10.03 2.44 17.39
CA SER A 142 -9.98 3.88 17.15
C SER A 142 -8.55 4.37 16.95
N PHE A 143 -8.38 5.58 16.43
CA PHE A 143 -7.06 6.20 16.33
C PHE A 143 -6.42 6.41 17.71
N ALA A 144 -7.21 6.74 18.73
CA ALA A 144 -6.76 6.91 20.11
C ALA A 144 -6.17 5.61 20.68
N GLN A 145 -6.85 4.47 20.49
CA GLN A 145 -6.36 3.16 20.95
C GLN A 145 -5.03 2.78 20.27
N VAL A 146 -4.91 3.04 18.97
CA VAL A 146 -3.64 2.80 18.26
C VAL A 146 -2.53 3.70 18.82
N LYS A 147 -2.78 5.00 19.03
CA LYS A 147 -1.79 5.93 19.60
C LYS A 147 -1.38 5.51 21.02
N GLU A 148 -2.33 5.13 21.85
CA GLU A 148 -2.09 4.67 23.22
C GLU A 148 -1.19 3.42 23.22
N TYR A 149 -1.48 2.45 22.35
CA TYR A 149 -0.64 1.26 22.21
C TYR A 149 0.80 1.60 21.78
N ILE A 150 0.96 2.46 20.76
CA ILE A 150 2.27 2.89 20.27
C ILE A 150 3.08 3.54 21.40
N ALA A 151 2.47 4.44 22.16
CA ALA A 151 3.12 5.12 23.28
C ALA A 151 3.47 4.15 24.41
N ALA A 152 2.51 3.32 24.85
CA ALA A 152 2.70 2.37 25.95
C ALA A 152 3.80 1.33 25.66
N ASN A 153 3.94 0.92 24.39
CA ASN A 153 4.89 -0.10 23.97
C ASN A 153 6.18 0.49 23.37
N ARG A 154 6.34 1.82 23.35
CA ARG A 154 7.51 2.52 22.80
C ARG A 154 7.83 2.11 21.35
N VAL A 155 6.79 1.88 20.56
CA VAL A 155 6.92 1.47 19.16
C VAL A 155 7.45 2.65 18.35
N PRO A 156 8.51 2.47 17.53
CA PRO A 156 8.99 3.56 16.67
C PRO A 156 7.91 3.97 15.67
N TYR A 157 7.65 5.27 15.56
CA TYR A 157 6.66 5.84 14.65
C TYR A 157 7.25 6.97 13.80
N ASN A 158 6.47 7.44 12.82
CA ASN A 158 6.88 8.50 11.90
C ASN A 158 6.77 9.86 12.60
N GLU A 159 7.87 10.60 12.70
CA GLU A 159 7.93 11.92 13.35
C GLU A 159 7.01 12.96 12.69
N LEU A 160 6.60 12.75 11.44
CA LEU A 160 5.60 13.59 10.78
C LEU A 160 4.25 13.58 11.52
N LEU A 161 3.94 12.52 12.28
CA LEU A 161 2.75 12.49 13.14
C LEU A 161 2.71 13.69 14.10
N ASP A 162 3.85 14.02 14.70
CA ASP A 162 3.99 15.12 15.67
C ASP A 162 3.90 16.49 15.00
N ARG A 163 4.01 16.52 13.66
CA ARG A 163 3.83 17.70 12.80
C ARG A 163 2.43 17.76 12.16
N GLY A 164 1.48 16.97 12.66
CA GLY A 164 0.08 16.97 12.21
C GLY A 164 -0.24 15.99 11.07
N TYR A 165 0.69 15.13 10.66
CA TYR A 165 0.42 14.13 9.62
C TYR A 165 -0.17 12.85 10.22
N LYS A 166 -1.49 12.82 10.41
CA LYS A 166 -2.22 11.65 10.94
C LYS A 166 -2.22 10.43 10.00
N SER A 167 -2.08 10.64 8.70
CA SER A 167 -1.98 9.58 7.68
C SER A 167 -0.92 9.94 6.65
N VAL A 168 0.14 9.11 6.54
CA VAL A 168 1.31 9.37 5.67
C VAL A 168 1.33 8.40 4.49
N GLY A 169 1.65 8.92 3.30
CA GLY A 169 2.02 8.14 2.12
C GLY A 169 3.03 8.96 1.30
N ASP A 170 2.86 9.02 -0.03
CA ASP A 170 3.77 9.79 -0.89
C ASP A 170 3.73 11.30 -0.59
N TRP A 171 4.87 11.99 -0.75
CA TRP A 171 5.03 13.39 -0.35
C TRP A 171 4.10 14.35 -1.11
N HIS A 172 3.87 14.11 -2.40
CA HIS A 172 3.03 14.96 -3.26
C HIS A 172 1.53 14.80 -2.98
N SER A 173 1.11 13.82 -2.19
CA SER A 173 -0.31 13.52 -1.93
C SER A 173 -0.64 13.34 -0.46
N THR A 174 0.18 13.92 0.41
CA THR A 174 -0.02 13.96 1.85
C THR A 174 0.10 15.38 2.38
N GLN A 175 -0.88 15.83 3.15
CA GLN A 175 -0.84 17.10 3.87
C GLN A 175 -1.10 16.88 5.36
N PRO A 176 -0.62 17.79 6.24
CA PRO A 176 -1.00 17.77 7.63
C PRO A 176 -2.49 18.09 7.79
N VAL A 177 -3.04 17.71 8.94
CA VAL A 177 -4.43 17.95 9.32
C VAL A 177 -4.51 18.54 10.72
N ARG A 178 -5.56 19.31 10.98
CA ARG A 178 -5.89 19.80 12.32
C ARG A 178 -6.34 18.64 13.20
N ASP A 179 -6.29 18.85 14.51
CA ASP A 179 -6.73 17.83 15.48
C ASP A 179 -8.20 17.45 15.33
N THR A 180 -9.04 18.40 14.91
CA THR A 180 -10.48 18.21 14.66
C THR A 180 -10.80 17.58 13.31
N GLU A 181 -9.85 17.54 12.36
CA GLU A 181 -10.06 16.94 11.04
C GLU A 181 -9.86 15.41 11.10
N ASP A 182 -10.57 14.70 10.22
CA ASP A 182 -10.48 13.24 10.08
C ASP A 182 -9.04 12.77 9.84
N GLU A 183 -8.69 11.57 10.34
CA GLU A 183 -7.35 10.98 10.26
C GLU A 183 -6.76 10.99 8.85
N ARG A 184 -7.61 10.80 7.83
CA ARG A 184 -7.21 10.72 6.43
C ARG A 184 -7.51 11.98 5.62
N ALA A 185 -7.99 13.07 6.23
CA ALA A 185 -8.38 14.29 5.50
C ALA A 185 -7.22 14.94 4.72
N GLY A 186 -5.97 14.68 5.12
CA GLY A 186 -4.76 15.15 4.44
C GLY A 186 -4.36 14.32 3.22
N ARG A 187 -5.00 13.17 2.99
CA ARG A 187 -4.76 12.33 1.82
C ARG A 187 -5.64 12.81 0.68
N TRP A 188 -5.03 13.07 -0.48
CA TRP A 188 -5.75 13.47 -1.71
C TRP A 188 -6.64 14.72 -1.53
N ARG A 189 -6.22 15.69 -0.70
CA ARG A 189 -6.98 16.92 -0.45
C ARG A 189 -7.28 17.62 -1.78
N GLY A 190 -8.57 17.86 -2.06
CA GLY A 190 -9.02 18.48 -3.30
C GLY A 190 -9.17 17.54 -4.51
N GLN A 191 -9.00 16.23 -4.33
CA GLN A 191 -9.16 15.22 -5.38
C GLN A 191 -10.36 14.29 -5.10
N PRO A 192 -10.95 13.65 -6.13
CA PRO A 192 -12.06 12.69 -5.94
C PRO A 192 -11.62 11.35 -5.34
N LYS A 193 -10.32 11.17 -5.09
CA LYS A 193 -9.72 9.91 -4.65
C LYS A 193 -9.87 9.71 -3.15
N THR A 194 -10.41 8.56 -2.76
CA THR A 194 -10.71 8.22 -1.36
C THR A 194 -9.92 7.01 -0.85
N GLU A 195 -9.39 6.18 -1.76
CA GLU A 195 -8.59 5.01 -1.43
C GLU A 195 -7.39 4.84 -2.35
N CYS A 196 -6.36 4.17 -1.82
CA CYS A 196 -5.15 3.81 -2.55
C CYS A 196 -5.44 2.65 -3.52
N GLY A 197 -4.82 2.67 -4.71
CA GLY A 197 -4.93 1.60 -5.71
C GLY A 197 -4.64 0.19 -5.17
N ILE A 198 -3.78 0.04 -4.16
CA ILE A 198 -3.46 -1.25 -3.49
C ILE A 198 -4.72 -1.92 -2.90
N HIS A 199 -5.69 -1.13 -2.45
CA HIS A 199 -6.91 -1.62 -1.80
C HIS A 199 -8.14 -1.56 -2.70
N ASN A 200 -7.96 -1.13 -3.96
CA ASN A 200 -9.05 -1.15 -4.91
C ASN A 200 -9.18 -2.58 -5.46
N PRO A 201 -10.33 -3.27 -5.28
CA PRO A 201 -10.52 -4.64 -5.76
C PRO A 201 -10.25 -4.79 -7.26
N ARG A 202 -10.36 -3.70 -8.02
CA ARG A 202 -9.90 -3.61 -9.40
C ARG A 202 -9.09 -2.33 -9.57
N SER A 203 -7.76 -2.44 -9.66
CA SER A 203 -6.96 -1.31 -10.15
C SER A 203 -7.55 -0.89 -11.51
N ARG A 204 -7.97 0.37 -11.65
CA ARG A 204 -8.58 0.87 -12.90
C ARG A 204 -7.64 0.66 -14.09
N TYR A 205 -6.35 0.79 -13.85
CA TYR A 205 -5.34 0.53 -14.88
C TYR A 205 -5.20 -0.97 -15.20
N ALA A 206 -5.31 -1.86 -14.20
CA ALA A 206 -5.34 -3.30 -14.47
C ALA A 206 -6.57 -3.71 -15.31
N GLN A 207 -7.72 -3.07 -15.07
CA GLN A 207 -8.91 -3.24 -15.91
C GLN A 207 -8.64 -2.75 -17.32
N PHE A 208 -8.08 -1.55 -17.47
CA PHE A 208 -7.70 -0.99 -18.76
C PHE A 208 -6.74 -1.90 -19.54
N LEU A 209 -5.70 -2.44 -18.88
CA LEU A 209 -4.77 -3.39 -19.50
C LEU A 209 -5.49 -4.67 -19.94
N ARG A 210 -6.37 -5.22 -19.10
CA ARG A 210 -7.17 -6.41 -19.42
C ARG A 210 -8.10 -6.15 -20.60
N GLU A 211 -8.76 -4.99 -20.64
CA GLU A 211 -9.62 -4.58 -21.76
C GLU A 211 -8.82 -4.42 -23.05
N GLN A 212 -7.61 -3.83 -22.99
CA GLN A 212 -6.71 -3.74 -24.14
C GLN A 212 -6.28 -5.12 -24.65
N GLU A 213 -5.95 -6.04 -23.74
CA GLU A 213 -5.53 -7.38 -24.11
C GLU A 213 -6.68 -8.20 -24.72
N LEU A 214 -7.87 -8.14 -24.14
CA LEU A 214 -9.08 -8.73 -24.72
C LEU A 214 -9.38 -8.16 -26.11
N LYS A 215 -9.21 -6.85 -26.29
CA LYS A 215 -9.38 -6.20 -27.59
C LYS A 215 -8.35 -6.70 -28.61
N ARG A 216 -7.07 -6.78 -28.24
CA ARG A 216 -6.01 -7.34 -29.12
C ARG A 216 -6.27 -8.80 -29.48
N GLN A 217 -6.72 -9.61 -28.52
CA GLN A 217 -7.08 -11.01 -28.77
C GLN A 217 -8.28 -11.12 -29.73
N ALA A 218 -9.29 -10.28 -29.56
CA ALA A 218 -10.44 -10.23 -30.46
C ALA A 218 -10.04 -9.79 -31.89
N GLU A 219 -9.19 -8.78 -32.00
CA GLU A 219 -8.64 -8.31 -33.30
C GLU A 219 -7.81 -9.41 -33.98
N ALA A 220 -6.93 -10.09 -33.24
CA ALA A 220 -6.15 -11.21 -33.76
C ALA A 220 -7.02 -12.40 -34.20
N LEU A 221 -8.07 -12.72 -33.44
CA LEU A 221 -9.03 -13.77 -33.79
C LEU A 221 -9.83 -13.42 -35.05
N SER A 222 -10.28 -12.17 -35.17
CA SER A 222 -11.00 -11.69 -36.36
C SER A 222 -10.12 -11.78 -37.61
N GLN A 223 -8.87 -11.34 -37.53
CA GLN A 223 -7.92 -11.45 -38.64
C GLN A 223 -7.63 -12.91 -39.01
N ALA A 224 -7.51 -13.82 -38.04
CA ALA A 224 -7.29 -15.23 -38.32
C ALA A 224 -8.50 -15.89 -39.03
N LEU A 225 -9.73 -15.49 -38.67
CA LEU A 225 -10.95 -15.98 -39.31
C LEU A 225 -11.13 -15.44 -40.74
N GLU A 226 -10.70 -14.21 -41.01
CA GLU A 226 -10.70 -13.63 -42.37
C GLU A 226 -9.68 -14.32 -43.31
N VAL A 227 -8.55 -14.79 -42.77
CA VAL A 227 -7.49 -15.46 -43.56
C VAL A 227 -7.78 -16.96 -43.77
N GLY A 228 -8.50 -17.62 -42.85
CA GLY A 228 -8.85 -19.05 -42.95
C GLY A 228 -10.09 -19.37 -43.79
N GLY A 229 -10.75 -18.36 -44.36
CA GLY A 229 -11.97 -18.51 -45.18
C GLY A 229 -11.76 -18.49 -46.70
N CYS A 230 -10.51 -18.50 -47.18
CA CYS A 230 -10.14 -18.64 -48.60
C CYS A 230 -9.74 -20.07 -48.95
#